data_AF-A0A7S2VF64-F1
#
_entry.id   AF-A0A7S2VF64-F1
#
_cell.length_a   1.000
_cell.length_b   1.000
_cell.length_c   1.000
_cell.angle_alpha   90.00
_cell.angle_beta   90.00
_cell.angle_gamma   90.00
#
_symmetry.space_group_name_H-M   'P 1'
#
loop_
_entity.id
_entity.type
_entity.pdbx_description
1 polymer ?
#
loop_
_entity_poly.entity_id
_entity_poly.type
_entity_poly.pdbx_seq_one_letter_code
_entity_poly.pdbx_strand_id
1 'polypeptide(L)'
;FGDLRGGMAVLRAAIAVANKHYPELMVRVIILRSNWLFYAAFRIFSLWVHKRSRDKFVFVRDMETLQKWYDLSELPEEGRRAGHDVDGDPYLTLDPEDLLRRYLIATDQDAAEAARRLRDTIAWRRAWGIVECHQRG
;
A
#
# COMPACT_ATOMS: atom_id res chain seq x y z
N PHE A 1 7.51 15.74 12.92
CA PHE A 1 6.47 14.71 13.13
C PHE A 1 6.95 13.84 14.27
N GLY A 2 6.22 13.81 15.39
CA GLY A 2 6.63 13.09 16.60
C GLY A 2 6.67 11.57 16.43
N ASP A 3 7.30 10.92 17.39
CA ASP A 3 7.57 9.48 17.50
C ASP A 3 6.47 8.57 16.89
N LEU A 4 6.79 7.92 15.77
CA LEU A 4 5.88 7.10 14.95
C LEU A 4 5.87 5.63 15.40
N ARG A 5 5.80 5.36 16.70
CA ARG A 5 5.95 4.00 17.26
C ARG A 5 4.69 3.12 17.17
N GLY A 6 3.57 3.62 16.64
CA GLY A 6 2.31 2.88 16.56
C GLY A 6 1.62 3.02 15.22
N GLY A 7 0.99 1.94 14.73
CA GLY A 7 0.31 1.92 13.42
C GLY A 7 -0.73 3.02 13.24
N MET A 8 -1.42 3.42 14.31
CA MET A 8 -2.38 4.54 14.27
C MET A 8 -1.70 5.92 14.19
N ALA A 9 -0.51 6.09 14.78
CA ALA A 9 0.27 7.31 14.66
C ALA A 9 0.81 7.48 13.23
N VAL A 10 1.31 6.38 12.65
CA VAL A 10 1.73 6.32 11.24
C VAL A 10 0.57 6.64 10.30
N LEU A 11 -0.61 6.03 10.52
CA LEU A 11 -1.80 6.29 9.71
C LEU A 11 -2.21 7.76 9.76
N ARG A 12 -2.24 8.37 10.96
CA ARG A 12 -2.54 9.81 11.11
C ARG A 12 -1.52 10.68 10.39
N ALA A 13 -0.23 10.35 10.48
CA ALA A 13 0.82 11.09 9.78
C ALA A 13 0.66 10.98 8.26
N ALA A 14 0.39 9.79 7.73
CA ALA A 14 0.14 9.56 6.31
C ALA A 14 -1.07 10.38 5.81
N ILE A 15 -2.17 10.40 6.58
CA ILE A 15 -3.37 11.18 6.25
C ILE A 15 -3.07 12.69 6.28
N ALA A 16 -2.31 13.15 7.27
CA ALA A 16 -1.91 14.55 7.37
C ALA A 16 -1.05 14.96 6.17
N VAL A 17 -0.09 14.12 5.76
CA VAL A 17 0.76 14.35 4.58
C VAL A 17 -0.08 14.36 3.30
N ALA A 18 -0.96 13.36 3.11
CA ALA A 18 -1.85 13.28 1.96
C ALA A 18 -2.75 14.51 1.81
N ASN A 19 -3.38 14.96 2.91
CA ASN A 19 -4.25 16.14 2.89
C ASN A 19 -3.47 17.45 2.66
N LYS A 20 -2.25 17.57 3.18
CA LYS A 20 -1.46 18.81 3.12
C LYS A 20 -0.71 18.98 1.80
N HIS A 21 -0.14 17.90 1.27
CA HIS A 21 0.74 17.94 0.10
C HIS A 21 0.08 17.45 -1.19
N TYR A 22 -1.02 16.71 -1.08
CA TYR A 22 -1.78 16.21 -2.23
C TYR A 22 -3.28 16.57 -2.11
N PRO A 23 -3.61 17.85 -1.84
CA PRO A 23 -5.01 18.26 -1.81
C PRO A 23 -5.63 17.98 -3.18
N GLU A 24 -6.80 17.36 -3.19
CA GLU A 24 -7.65 17.14 -4.39
C GLU A 24 -7.20 16.06 -5.39
N LEU A 25 -6.00 15.48 -5.26
CA LEU A 25 -5.54 14.41 -6.16
C LEU A 25 -6.27 13.08 -5.97
N MET A 26 -6.76 12.82 -4.77
CA MET A 26 -7.54 11.63 -4.47
C MET A 26 -9.02 11.91 -4.73
N VAL A 27 -9.53 11.47 -5.88
CA VAL A 27 -10.94 11.67 -6.30
C VAL A 27 -11.85 10.64 -5.65
N ARG A 28 -11.47 9.36 -5.68
CA ARG A 28 -12.25 8.25 -5.13
C ARG A 28 -11.32 7.11 -4.72
N VAL A 29 -11.59 6.48 -3.58
CA VAL A 29 -10.91 5.27 -3.11
C VAL A 29 -11.93 4.15 -3.12
N ILE A 30 -11.72 3.15 -3.96
CA ILE A 30 -12.64 2.02 -4.08
C ILE A 30 -12.11 0.86 -3.26
N ILE A 31 -12.96 0.36 -2.38
CA ILE A 31 -12.68 -0.82 -1.55
C ILE A 31 -13.57 -1.94 -2.07
N LEU A 32 -12.98 -2.78 -2.93
CA LEU A 32 -13.65 -3.89 -3.58
C LEU A 32 -13.63 -5.14 -2.70
N ARG A 33 -14.76 -5.86 -2.60
CA ARG A 33 -14.88 -7.15 -1.88
C ARG A 33 -14.42 -7.10 -0.40
N SER A 34 -14.61 -5.97 0.27
CA SER A 34 -14.31 -5.84 1.70
C SER A 34 -15.15 -6.82 2.54
N ASN A 35 -14.51 -7.48 3.51
CA ASN A 35 -15.22 -8.23 4.54
C ASN A 35 -15.86 -7.29 5.60
N TRP A 36 -16.72 -7.84 6.45
CA TRP A 36 -17.43 -7.07 7.48
C TRP A 36 -16.51 -6.49 8.56
N LEU A 37 -15.41 -7.19 8.88
CA LEU A 37 -14.46 -6.77 9.90
C LEU A 37 -13.74 -5.50 9.47
N PHE A 38 -13.32 -5.44 8.20
CA PHE A 38 -12.72 -4.24 7.63
C PHE A 38 -13.73 -3.08 7.59
N TYR A 39 -14.99 -3.34 7.25
CA TYR A 39 -16.03 -2.30 7.33
C TYR A 39 -16.19 -1.76 8.77
N ALA A 40 -16.17 -2.63 9.78
CA ALA A 40 -16.23 -2.22 11.18
C ALA A 40 -15.02 -1.36 11.58
N ALA A 41 -13.81 -1.78 11.20
CA ALA A 41 -12.58 -1.01 11.40
C ALA A 41 -12.64 0.35 10.68
N PHE A 42 -13.15 0.38 9.45
CA PHE A 42 -13.33 1.61 8.69
C PHE A 42 -14.35 2.55 9.34
N ARG A 43 -15.44 2.03 9.91
CA ARG A 43 -16.40 2.88 10.64
C ARG A 43 -15.76 3.57 11.83
N ILE A 44 -14.96 2.83 12.60
CA ILE A 44 -14.19 3.39 13.71
C ILE A 44 -13.27 4.48 13.16
N PHE A 45 -12.40 4.14 12.21
CA PHE A 45 -11.51 5.09 11.53
C PHE A 45 -12.23 6.36 11.05
N SER A 46 -13.40 6.20 10.43
CA SER A 46 -14.14 7.28 9.80
C SER A 46 -14.52 8.39 10.79
N LEU A 47 -14.68 8.09 12.09
CA LEU A 47 -15.04 9.05 13.13
C LEU A 47 -14.06 10.23 13.22
N TRP A 48 -12.78 10.01 12.88
CA TRP A 48 -11.73 11.03 12.96
C TRP A 48 -11.34 11.62 11.60
N VAL A 49 -12.01 11.20 10.53
CA VAL A 49 -11.75 11.67 9.17
C VAL A 49 -12.77 12.73 8.79
N HIS A 50 -12.27 13.86 8.26
CA HIS A 50 -13.11 14.94 7.77
C HIS A 50 -14.11 14.45 6.71
N LYS A 51 -15.34 14.98 6.70
CA LYS A 51 -16.42 14.55 5.80
C LYS A 51 -15.98 14.48 4.34
N ARG A 52 -15.29 15.51 3.85
CA ARG A 52 -14.74 15.58 2.48
C ARG A 52 -13.80 14.41 2.13
N SER A 53 -13.07 13.87 3.10
CA SER A 53 -12.18 12.72 2.88
C SER A 53 -12.90 11.40 3.06
N ARG A 54 -13.89 11.34 3.98
CA ARG A 54 -14.74 10.16 4.20
C ARG A 54 -15.58 9.83 2.95
N ASP A 55 -16.15 10.84 2.32
CA ASP A 55 -17.04 10.70 1.17
C ASP A 55 -16.32 10.17 -0.10
N LYS A 56 -14.99 10.14 -0.09
CA LYS A 56 -14.18 9.57 -1.18
C LYS A 56 -14.10 8.06 -1.13
N PHE A 57 -14.29 7.44 0.03
CA PHE A 57 -14.20 6.00 0.19
C PHE A 57 -15.52 5.35 -0.20
N VAL A 58 -15.45 4.43 -1.17
CA VAL A 58 -16.63 3.76 -1.71
C VAL A 58 -16.42 2.26 -1.61
N PHE A 59 -17.33 1.60 -0.89
CA PHE A 59 -17.33 0.15 -0.76
C PHE A 59 -18.13 -0.47 -1.90
N VAL A 60 -17.47 -1.35 -2.64
CA VAL A 60 -18.06 -2.04 -3.79
C VAL A 60 -18.01 -3.54 -3.54
N ARG A 61 -19.15 -4.22 -3.66
CA ARG A 61 -19.25 -5.64 -3.35
C ARG A 61 -18.79 -6.53 -4.50
N ASP A 62 -19.09 -6.12 -5.73
CA ASP A 62 -18.95 -6.92 -6.94
C ASP A 62 -18.40 -6.09 -8.12
N MET A 63 -17.87 -6.80 -9.12
CA MET A 63 -17.32 -6.18 -10.33
C MET A 63 -18.39 -5.52 -11.20
N GLU A 64 -19.64 -5.98 -11.11
CA GLU A 64 -20.76 -5.42 -11.88
C GLU A 64 -21.08 -3.99 -11.46
N THR A 65 -20.93 -3.68 -10.17
CA THR A 65 -21.07 -2.31 -9.67
C THR A 65 -19.88 -1.45 -10.07
N LEU A 66 -18.67 -2.03 -10.10
CA LEU A 66 -17.45 -1.32 -10.49
C LEU A 66 -17.47 -0.93 -11.98
N GLN A 67 -17.97 -1.82 -12.85
CA GLN A 67 -18.02 -1.61 -14.30
C GLN A 67 -18.90 -0.41 -14.71
N LYS A 68 -19.80 0.03 -13.82
CA LYS A 68 -20.62 1.23 -14.05
C LYS A 68 -19.81 2.51 -14.02
N TRP A 69 -18.62 2.48 -13.43
CA TRP A 69 -17.75 3.66 -13.26
C TRP A 69 -16.43 3.55 -14.01
N TYR A 70 -15.95 2.34 -14.30
CA TYR A 70 -14.66 2.09 -14.94
C TYR A 70 -14.77 1.01 -16.00
N ASP A 71 -14.00 1.15 -17.07
CA ASP A 71 -13.81 0.06 -18.02
C ASP A 71 -12.99 -1.04 -17.36
N LEU A 72 -13.59 -2.22 -17.21
CA LEU A 72 -12.93 -3.34 -16.55
C LEU A 72 -11.71 -3.83 -17.32
N SER A 73 -11.62 -3.57 -18.63
CA SER A 73 -10.48 -3.98 -19.46
C SER A 73 -9.17 -3.29 -19.06
N GLU A 74 -9.26 -2.05 -18.56
CA GLU A 74 -8.13 -1.25 -18.08
C GLU A 74 -7.62 -1.67 -16.70
N LEU A 75 -8.42 -2.44 -15.95
CA LEU A 75 -7.99 -2.94 -14.65
C LEU A 75 -6.95 -4.05 -14.82
N PRO A 76 -5.91 -4.07 -13.96
CA PRO A 76 -5.00 -5.21 -13.85
C PRO A 76 -5.79 -6.51 -13.61
N GLU A 77 -5.32 -7.61 -14.19
CA GLU A 77 -6.00 -8.92 -14.09
C GLU A 77 -6.18 -9.38 -12.63
N GLU A 78 -5.26 -8.99 -11.77
CA GLU A 78 -5.22 -9.27 -10.34
C GLU A 78 -6.38 -8.59 -9.61
N GLY A 79 -6.68 -7.34 -10.00
CA GLY A 79 -7.84 -6.59 -9.51
C GLY A 79 -9.16 -7.26 -9.89
N ARG A 80 -9.22 -7.92 -11.05
CA ARG A 80 -10.41 -8.61 -11.55
C ARG A 80 -10.68 -9.96 -10.86
N ARG A 81 -9.64 -10.74 -10.52
CA ARG A 81 -9.80 -12.14 -10.10
C ARG A 81 -10.00 -12.34 -8.59
N ALA A 82 -9.13 -11.81 -7.72
CA ALA A 82 -9.23 -12.13 -6.28
C ALA A 82 -8.57 -11.13 -5.33
N GLY A 83 -8.08 -9.99 -5.83
CA GLY A 83 -7.12 -9.18 -5.10
C GLY A 83 -5.71 -9.50 -5.57
N HIS A 84 -4.77 -8.66 -5.19
CA HIS A 84 -3.39 -8.81 -5.59
C HIS A 84 -2.74 -9.96 -4.81
N ASP A 85 -2.19 -10.93 -5.54
CA ASP A 85 -1.38 -11.99 -4.95
C ASP A 85 -0.04 -11.39 -4.50
N VAL A 86 -0.01 -10.88 -3.27
CA VAL A 86 1.18 -10.25 -2.68
C VAL A 86 2.34 -11.23 -2.63
N ASP A 87 2.07 -12.51 -2.36
CA ASP A 87 3.09 -13.55 -2.22
C ASP A 87 3.62 -14.01 -3.58
N GLY A 88 2.76 -14.02 -4.62
CA GLY A 88 3.12 -14.30 -6.00
C GLY A 88 3.59 -13.09 -6.81
N ASP A 89 3.55 -11.87 -6.26
CA ASP A 89 4.01 -10.67 -6.95
C ASP A 89 5.55 -10.67 -7.03
N PRO A 90 6.16 -10.75 -8.22
CA PRO A 90 7.62 -10.64 -8.39
C PRO A 90 8.16 -9.31 -7.84
N TYR A 91 7.30 -8.30 -7.65
CA TYR A 91 7.60 -7.01 -7.04
C TYR A 91 7.36 -6.93 -5.51
N LEU A 92 6.83 -7.98 -4.86
CA LEU A 92 6.67 -8.08 -3.40
C LEU A 92 7.22 -9.37 -2.73
N THR A 93 7.76 -10.34 -3.48
CA THR A 93 8.55 -11.47 -2.94
C THR A 93 9.71 -11.10 -2.00
N LEU A 94 10.00 -12.02 -1.07
CA LEU A 94 11.16 -12.04 -0.15
C LEU A 94 12.37 -12.80 -0.73
N ASP A 95 12.26 -13.32 -1.95
CA ASP A 95 13.36 -14.00 -2.64
C ASP A 95 14.55 -13.03 -2.86
N PRO A 96 15.78 -13.40 -2.47
CA PRO A 96 16.94 -12.54 -2.60
C PRO A 96 17.25 -12.11 -4.05
N GLU A 97 17.03 -12.98 -5.04
CA GLU A 97 17.34 -12.69 -6.44
C GLU A 97 16.35 -11.68 -7.03
N ASP A 98 15.05 -11.87 -6.77
CA ASP A 98 14.03 -10.92 -7.21
C ASP A 98 14.10 -9.58 -6.45
N LEU A 99 14.47 -9.60 -5.16
CA LEU A 99 14.78 -8.37 -4.42
C LEU A 99 15.93 -7.60 -5.07
N LEU A 100 17.02 -8.28 -5.45
CA LEU A 100 18.14 -7.65 -6.16
C LEU A 100 17.69 -7.08 -7.51
N ARG A 101 16.88 -7.85 -8.27
CA ARG A 101 16.33 -7.42 -9.56
C ARG A 101 15.51 -6.14 -9.45
N ARG A 102 14.71 -5.96 -8.39
CA ARG A 102 13.97 -4.71 -8.16
C ARG A 102 14.86 -3.50 -7.97
N TYR A 103 15.91 -3.62 -7.15
CA TYR A 103 16.82 -2.51 -6.94
C TYR A 103 17.54 -2.15 -8.24
N LEU A 104 17.92 -3.15 -9.05
CA LEU A 104 18.51 -2.93 -10.37
C LEU A 104 17.53 -2.26 -11.34
N ILE A 105 16.28 -2.70 -11.42
CA ILE A 105 15.26 -2.07 -12.29
C ILE A 105 15.02 -0.61 -11.86
N ALA A 106 14.91 -0.36 -10.55
CA ALA A 106 14.66 0.98 -10.00
C ALA A 106 15.83 1.97 -10.16
N THR A 107 17.01 1.47 -10.54
CA THR A 107 18.21 2.27 -10.78
C THR A 107 18.68 2.17 -12.24
N ASP A 108 17.78 1.78 -13.15
CA ASP A 108 18.08 1.65 -14.58
C ASP A 108 19.33 0.79 -14.85
N GLN A 109 19.42 -0.33 -14.12
CA GLN A 109 20.53 -1.29 -14.14
C GLN A 109 21.88 -0.76 -13.62
N ASP A 110 21.94 0.42 -13.00
CA ASP A 110 23.12 0.87 -12.26
C ASP A 110 23.31 0.02 -10.98
N ALA A 111 24.25 -0.92 -11.05
CA ALA A 111 24.54 -1.85 -9.96
C ALA A 111 25.14 -1.16 -8.71
N ALA A 112 25.91 -0.09 -8.88
CA ALA A 112 26.53 0.61 -7.76
C ALA A 112 25.47 1.38 -6.95
N GLU A 113 24.58 2.08 -7.65
CA GLU A 113 23.46 2.78 -7.04
C GLU A 113 22.43 1.81 -6.45
N ALA A 114 22.13 0.69 -7.13
CA ALA A 114 21.27 -0.37 -6.59
C ALA A 114 21.80 -0.92 -5.27
N ALA A 115 23.10 -1.25 -5.23
CA ALA A 115 23.75 -1.79 -4.03
C ALA A 115 23.77 -0.77 -2.89
N ARG A 116 23.99 0.52 -3.20
CA ARG A 116 23.92 1.60 -2.20
C ARG A 116 22.51 1.71 -1.61
N ARG A 117 21.48 1.81 -2.45
CA ARG A 117 20.08 1.88 -2.01
C ARG A 117 19.65 0.67 -1.18
N LEU A 118 20.07 -0.54 -1.56
CA LEU A 118 19.77 -1.76 -0.81
C LEU A 118 20.41 -1.70 0.59
N ARG A 119 21.69 -1.31 0.68
CA ARG A 119 22.39 -1.15 1.97
C ARG A 119 21.72 -0.11 2.86
N ASP A 120 21.33 1.03 2.28
CA ASP A 120 20.62 2.10 3.01
C ASP A 120 19.27 1.59 3.55
N THR A 121 18.51 0.84 2.75
CA THR A 121 17.25 0.23 3.19
C THR A 121 17.47 -0.80 4.31
N ILE A 122 18.50 -1.64 4.21
CA ILE A 122 18.83 -2.61 5.27
C ILE A 122 19.21 -1.88 6.58
N ALA A 123 20.04 -0.84 6.47
CA ALA A 123 20.45 -0.03 7.63
C ALA A 123 19.23 0.62 8.30
N TRP A 124 18.32 1.20 7.51
CA TRP A 124 17.07 1.76 8.00
C TRP A 124 16.20 0.70 8.69
N ARG A 125 15.97 -0.46 8.06
CA ARG A 125 15.15 -1.54 8.65
C ARG A 125 15.71 -2.06 9.97
N ARG A 126 17.04 -2.18 10.08
CA ARG A 126 17.73 -2.56 11.32
C ARG A 126 17.56 -1.51 12.41
N ALA A 127 17.74 -0.23 12.07
CA ALA A 127 17.57 0.88 13.02
C ALA A 127 16.14 0.97 13.58
N TRP A 128 15.14 0.55 12.80
CA TRP A 128 13.73 0.60 13.19
C TRP A 128 13.17 -0.74 13.72
N GLY A 129 14.00 -1.77 13.89
CA GLY A 129 13.57 -3.05 14.47
C GLY A 129 12.61 -3.87 13.60
N ILE A 130 12.64 -3.69 12.27
CA ILE A 130 11.68 -4.30 11.32
C ILE A 130 12.12 -5.73 10.89
N VAL A 131 13.12 -6.33 11.54
CA VAL A 131 13.84 -7.50 10.99
C VAL A 131 13.22 -8.87 11.34
N GLU A 132 12.06 -8.91 11.99
CA GLU A 132 11.48 -10.19 12.48
C GLU A 132 10.62 -10.98 11.45
N CYS A 133 10.50 -10.55 10.20
CA CYS A 133 9.58 -11.20 9.25
C CYS A 133 10.08 -12.48 8.57
N HIS A 134 11.26 -13.01 8.92
CA HIS A 134 11.71 -14.29 8.36
C HIS A 134 12.47 -15.13 9.40
N GLN A 135 11.72 -15.91 10.19
CA GLN A 135 12.27 -17.12 10.77
C GLN A 135 12.10 -18.24 9.75
N ARG A 136 13.24 -18.76 9.29
CA ARG A 136 13.33 -19.89 8.37
C ARG A 136 12.71 -21.11 9.09
N GLY A 137 11.59 -21.61 8.56
CA GLY A 137 11.09 -22.95 8.86
C GLY A 137 11.88 -24.00 8.08
#